data_AF-A0A6P0S1R7-F1
#
_entry.id   AF-A0A6P0S1R7-F1
#
_cell.length_a   1.000
_cell.length_b   1.000
_cell.length_c   1.000
_cell.angle_alpha   90.00
_cell.angle_beta   90.00
_cell.angle_gamma   90.00
#
_symmetry.space_group_name_H-M   'P 1'
#
loop_
_entity.id
_entity.type
_entity.pdbx_description
1 polymer ?
#
loop_
_entity_poly.entity_id
_entity_poly.type
_entity_poly.pdbx_seq_one_letter_code
_entity_poly.pdbx_strand_id
1 'polypeptide(L)'
;MKKITASYKVMLAYHQQIGSLFKVLDNSFASEQNKKKLLPLASNKLFSVCDYQYMFLDNYTLWSHQVPYDAGLPFWLGRFYVNADCLVDNIPIDDYPAKQVPHLAFVWTWVGCDEPNLVDADEPECWIAIVDPQPTNPETRIYDVAEMVWRWIRIETTAEEEADGWILGRFYPHDFGCELHGFWQVRRFPLRDISSIYQINQLIVNPLTEKLAQLAEGEGIIDNGEWIIDNG
;
A
#
# COMPACT_ATOMS: atom_id res chain seq x y z
N MET A 1 21.78 25.80 -14.83
CA MET A 1 20.97 25.12 -15.87
C MET A 1 21.32 23.65 -16.08
N LYS A 2 22.51 23.26 -16.55
CA LYS A 2 22.83 21.82 -16.84
C LYS A 2 22.63 20.84 -15.67
N LYS A 3 22.98 21.23 -14.43
CA LYS A 3 22.79 20.40 -13.23
C LYS A 3 21.30 20.20 -12.89
N ILE A 4 20.48 21.25 -12.99
CA ILE A 4 19.03 21.19 -12.75
C ILE A 4 18.35 20.24 -13.75
N THR A 5 18.75 20.29 -15.03
CA THR A 5 18.26 19.37 -16.06
C THR A 5 18.68 17.92 -15.79
N ALA A 6 19.84 17.68 -15.17
CA ALA A 6 20.28 16.34 -14.79
C ALA A 6 19.49 15.78 -13.60
N SER A 7 19.30 16.58 -12.54
CA SER A 7 18.50 16.18 -11.36
C SER A 7 17.05 15.87 -11.72
N TYR A 8 16.42 16.70 -12.56
CA TYR A 8 15.06 16.45 -13.04
C TYR A 8 14.95 15.14 -13.84
N LYS A 9 15.93 14.84 -14.70
CA LYS A 9 15.94 13.57 -15.47
C LYS A 9 16.10 12.34 -14.58
N VAL A 10 16.91 12.43 -13.52
CA VAL A 10 17.07 11.35 -12.54
C VAL A 10 15.75 11.09 -11.83
N MET A 11 15.10 12.15 -11.35
CA MET A 11 13.79 12.04 -10.70
C MET A 11 12.71 11.50 -11.64
N LEU A 12 12.68 11.95 -12.90
CA LEU A 12 11.75 11.42 -13.89
C LEU A 12 12.00 9.92 -14.17
N ALA A 13 13.25 9.50 -14.31
CA ALA A 13 13.61 8.10 -14.53
C ALA A 13 13.20 7.21 -13.35
N TYR A 14 13.40 7.70 -12.11
CA TYR A 14 12.91 7.03 -10.91
C TYR A 14 11.39 6.80 -10.99
N HIS A 15 10.60 7.82 -11.30
CA HIS A 15 9.14 7.70 -11.38
C HIS A 15 8.66 6.74 -12.49
N GLN A 16 9.35 6.70 -13.63
CA GLN A 16 9.07 5.73 -14.70
C GLN A 16 9.37 4.30 -14.25
N GLN A 17 10.45 4.09 -13.49
CA GLN A 17 10.78 2.80 -12.90
C GLN A 17 9.72 2.37 -11.87
N ILE A 18 9.24 3.28 -11.02
CA ILE A 18 8.15 3.00 -10.07
C ILE A 18 6.87 2.60 -10.81
N GLY A 19 6.46 3.33 -11.85
CA GLY A 19 5.29 2.98 -12.64
C GLY A 19 5.40 1.59 -13.29
N SER A 20 6.60 1.25 -13.77
CA SER A 20 6.89 -0.07 -14.33
C SER A 20 6.83 -1.18 -13.28
N LEU A 21 7.33 -0.92 -12.07
CA LEU A 21 7.25 -1.85 -10.94
C LEU A 21 5.79 -2.20 -10.62
N PHE A 22 4.90 -1.21 -10.47
CA PHE A 22 3.50 -1.47 -10.16
C PHE A 22 2.77 -2.27 -11.25
N LYS A 23 3.11 -2.07 -12.52
CA LYS A 23 2.59 -2.93 -13.61
C LYS A 23 3.04 -4.39 -13.48
N VAL A 24 4.29 -4.62 -13.10
CA VAL A 24 4.79 -5.97 -12.83
C VAL A 24 4.07 -6.56 -11.63
N LEU A 25 3.90 -5.79 -10.55
CA LEU A 25 3.17 -6.22 -9.36
C LEU A 25 1.73 -6.61 -9.66
N ASP A 26 0.98 -5.79 -10.40
CA ASP A 26 -0.40 -6.10 -10.77
C ASP A 26 -0.51 -7.45 -11.48
N ASN A 27 0.39 -7.70 -12.45
CA ASN A 27 0.42 -8.96 -13.19
C ASN A 27 0.82 -10.14 -12.29
N SER A 28 1.84 -9.95 -11.44
CA SER A 28 2.31 -10.98 -10.52
C SER A 28 1.24 -11.34 -9.49
N PHE A 29 0.57 -10.36 -8.90
CA PHE A 29 -0.49 -10.57 -7.91
C PHE A 29 -1.74 -11.23 -8.49
N ALA A 30 -2.05 -10.97 -9.76
CA ALA A 30 -3.17 -11.58 -10.46
C ALA A 30 -2.94 -13.07 -10.84
N SER A 31 -1.76 -13.63 -10.57
CA SER A 31 -1.42 -15.02 -10.85
C SER A 31 -2.20 -15.99 -9.95
N GLU A 32 -2.80 -17.01 -10.57
CA GLU A 32 -3.48 -18.13 -9.87
C GLU A 32 -2.50 -19.05 -9.11
N GLN A 33 -1.19 -18.89 -9.30
CA GLN A 33 -0.17 -19.67 -8.59
C GLN A 33 0.12 -19.13 -7.18
N ASN A 34 -0.32 -17.90 -6.90
CA ASN A 34 -0.14 -17.29 -5.59
C ASN A 34 -1.05 -17.96 -4.56
N LYS A 35 -0.67 -17.88 -3.28
CA LYS A 35 -1.52 -18.35 -2.17
C LYS A 35 -2.86 -17.62 -2.11
N LYS A 36 -2.83 -16.33 -2.45
CA LYS A 36 -4.00 -15.48 -2.66
C LYS A 36 -3.81 -14.65 -3.91
N LYS A 37 -4.85 -14.55 -4.72
CA LYS A 37 -4.88 -13.65 -5.87
C LYS A 37 -5.27 -12.27 -5.38
N LEU A 38 -4.45 -11.26 -5.68
CA LEU A 38 -4.74 -9.88 -5.28
C LEU A 38 -5.07 -9.02 -6.49
N LEU A 39 -6.07 -8.16 -6.33
CA LEU A 39 -6.49 -7.21 -7.36
C LEU A 39 -6.27 -5.78 -6.89
N PRO A 40 -5.78 -4.89 -7.76
CA PRO A 40 -5.48 -3.51 -7.37
C PRO A 40 -6.77 -2.71 -7.15
N LEU A 41 -6.83 -1.96 -6.05
CA LEU A 41 -7.76 -0.85 -5.92
C LEU A 41 -7.34 0.27 -6.87
N ALA A 42 -8.32 0.89 -7.51
CA ALA A 42 -8.13 2.01 -8.39
C ALA A 42 -7.02 1.77 -9.45
N SER A 43 -7.23 0.75 -10.28
CA SER A 43 -6.24 0.15 -11.19
C SER A 43 -5.47 1.12 -12.10
N ASN A 44 -6.01 2.32 -12.34
CA ASN A 44 -5.40 3.35 -13.20
C ASN A 44 -4.63 4.46 -12.45
N LYS A 45 -4.53 4.41 -11.12
CA LYS A 45 -3.82 5.41 -10.31
C LYS A 45 -2.97 4.82 -9.18
N LEU A 46 -2.05 5.64 -8.68
CA LEU A 46 -1.32 5.42 -7.44
C LEU A 46 -1.76 6.46 -6.41
N PHE A 47 -1.69 6.08 -5.13
CA PHE A 47 -1.84 6.98 -4.00
C PHE A 47 -0.56 7.80 -3.85
N SER A 48 -0.68 9.11 -3.63
CA SER A 48 0.45 10.06 -3.55
C SER A 48 0.22 11.15 -2.50
N VAL A 49 1.31 11.67 -1.91
CA VAL A 49 1.27 12.71 -0.85
C VAL A 49 1.10 14.12 -1.43
N CYS A 50 1.36 14.32 -2.72
CA CYS A 50 1.00 15.54 -3.43
C CYS A 50 -0.42 15.40 -3.99
N ASP A 51 -1.31 16.30 -3.58
CA ASP A 51 -2.76 16.24 -3.78
C ASP A 51 -3.24 15.96 -5.23
N TYR A 52 -4.34 15.20 -5.29
CA TYR A 52 -5.17 14.82 -6.45
C TYR A 52 -4.46 14.13 -7.63
N GLN A 53 -4.35 12.80 -7.50
CA GLN A 53 -4.22 11.81 -8.58
C GLN A 53 -2.90 11.81 -9.36
N TYR A 54 -1.99 10.91 -8.98
CA TYR A 54 -0.91 10.50 -9.86
C TYR A 54 -1.45 9.54 -10.93
N MET A 55 -1.78 10.06 -12.12
CA MET A 55 -1.97 9.23 -13.32
C MET A 55 -0.64 8.59 -13.70
N PHE A 56 -0.66 7.30 -14.08
CA PHE A 56 0.52 6.65 -14.64
C PHE A 56 1.13 7.50 -15.76
N LEU A 57 2.46 7.66 -15.74
CA LEU A 57 3.22 8.36 -16.78
C LEU A 57 2.95 7.82 -18.19
N ASP A 58 2.54 6.55 -18.31
CA ASP A 58 2.18 5.94 -19.59
C ASP A 58 0.83 6.43 -20.15
N ASN A 59 -0.03 6.98 -19.29
CA ASN A 59 -1.28 7.64 -19.66
C ASN A 59 -1.11 9.18 -19.78
N TYR A 60 0.09 9.67 -19.48
CA TYR A 60 0.45 11.06 -19.64
C TYR A 60 0.78 11.32 -21.11
N THR A 61 -0.14 11.98 -21.82
CA THR A 61 0.07 12.45 -23.19
C THR A 61 0.04 13.97 -23.20
N LEU A 62 0.71 14.60 -24.16
CA LEU A 62 0.64 16.07 -24.36
C LEU A 62 -0.81 16.59 -24.53
N TRP A 63 -1.76 15.70 -24.83
CA TRP A 63 -3.17 16.00 -25.07
C TRP A 63 -4.05 15.83 -23.83
N SER A 64 -3.58 15.13 -22.78
CA SER A 64 -4.29 14.95 -21.50
C SER A 64 -3.86 15.95 -20.42
N HIS A 65 -3.26 17.08 -20.81
CA HIS A 65 -2.89 18.21 -19.93
C HIS A 65 -4.11 18.83 -19.25
N GLN A 66 -4.51 18.31 -18.10
CA GLN A 66 -5.28 19.06 -17.11
C GLN A 66 -4.32 19.56 -16.03
N VAL A 67 -3.99 20.85 -16.12
CA VAL A 67 -3.18 21.66 -15.18
C VAL A 67 -1.66 21.37 -15.21
N PRO A 68 -0.81 22.41 -15.32
CA PRO A 68 0.63 22.22 -15.26
C PRO A 68 1.07 21.74 -13.88
N TYR A 69 1.92 20.72 -13.89
CA TYR A 69 2.76 20.24 -12.80
C TYR A 69 3.33 21.41 -11.97
N ASP A 70 2.69 21.73 -10.83
CA ASP A 70 3.24 22.61 -9.79
C ASP A 70 2.97 22.06 -8.38
N ALA A 71 2.76 20.74 -8.30
CA ALA A 71 3.04 19.99 -7.10
C ALA A 71 4.35 19.23 -7.36
N GLY A 72 5.31 19.30 -6.45
CA GLY A 72 6.57 18.55 -6.56
C GLY A 72 6.33 17.09 -6.90
N LEU A 73 7.28 16.46 -7.57
CA LEU A 73 7.22 15.02 -7.83
C LEU A 73 6.95 14.28 -6.51
N PRO A 74 5.91 13.42 -6.43
CA PRO A 74 5.49 12.85 -5.17
C PRO A 74 6.61 11.98 -4.60
N PHE A 75 7.01 12.30 -3.37
CA PHE A 75 8.03 11.57 -2.63
C PHE A 75 7.57 10.15 -2.25
N TRP A 76 6.27 9.92 -2.34
CA TRP A 76 5.57 8.72 -1.89
C TRP A 76 4.57 8.28 -2.95
N LEU A 77 4.69 7.02 -3.37
CA LEU A 77 3.84 6.40 -4.39
C LEU A 77 3.45 4.98 -4.01
N GLY A 78 2.16 4.73 -3.82
CA GLY A 78 1.68 3.43 -3.38
C GLY A 78 0.40 2.94 -4.03
N ARG A 79 0.06 1.68 -3.76
CA ARG A 79 -1.15 1.04 -4.23
C ARG A 79 -1.67 0.00 -3.26
N PHE A 80 -2.98 0.01 -3.08
CA PHE A 80 -3.70 -1.00 -2.32
C PHE A 80 -4.18 -2.13 -3.21
N TYR A 81 -4.27 -3.31 -2.61
CA TYR A 81 -4.71 -4.54 -3.22
C TYR A 81 -5.68 -5.27 -2.30
N VAL A 82 -6.69 -5.92 -2.89
CA VAL A 82 -7.70 -6.70 -2.18
C VAL A 82 -7.59 -8.17 -2.57
N ASN A 83 -7.93 -9.08 -1.64
CA ASN A 83 -8.06 -10.48 -1.97
C ASN A 83 -9.24 -10.71 -2.92
N ALA A 84 -8.99 -11.35 -4.06
CA ALA A 84 -10.02 -11.63 -5.06
C ALA A 84 -11.13 -12.55 -4.52
N ASP A 85 -10.83 -13.42 -3.55
CA ASP A 85 -11.81 -14.34 -2.96
C ASP A 85 -12.96 -13.59 -2.24
N CYS A 86 -12.73 -12.34 -1.81
CA CYS A 86 -13.72 -11.50 -1.15
C CYS A 86 -14.73 -10.86 -2.11
N LEU A 87 -14.45 -10.90 -3.42
CA LEU A 87 -15.22 -10.19 -4.44
C LEU A 87 -16.21 -11.15 -5.11
N VAL A 88 -17.39 -11.31 -4.52
CA VAL A 88 -18.40 -12.30 -4.92
C VAL A 88 -19.49 -11.75 -5.85
N ASP A 89 -19.66 -10.43 -5.88
CA ASP A 89 -20.71 -9.74 -6.63
C ASP A 89 -20.14 -8.94 -7.81
N ASN A 90 -21.03 -8.51 -8.72
CA ASN A 90 -20.67 -7.65 -9.84
C ASN A 90 -20.57 -6.16 -9.44
N ILE A 91 -20.08 -5.89 -8.23
CA ILE A 91 -19.83 -4.55 -7.69
C ILE A 91 -18.42 -4.11 -8.18
N PRO A 92 -18.22 -2.85 -8.59
CA PRO A 92 -16.87 -2.34 -8.83
C PRO A 92 -15.99 -2.51 -7.59
N ILE A 93 -14.74 -2.97 -7.75
CA ILE A 93 -13.86 -3.31 -6.62
C ILE A 93 -13.77 -2.17 -5.59
N ASP A 94 -13.65 -0.93 -6.08
CA ASP A 94 -13.51 0.28 -5.25
C ASP A 94 -14.75 0.58 -4.37
N ASP A 95 -15.93 0.08 -4.76
CA ASP A 95 -17.21 0.35 -4.10
C ASP A 95 -17.64 -0.76 -3.14
N TYR A 96 -16.84 -1.83 -2.98
CA TYR A 96 -17.13 -2.87 -1.99
C TYR A 96 -17.14 -2.29 -0.57
N PRO A 97 -18.08 -2.71 0.29
CA PRO A 97 -18.09 -2.29 1.69
C PRO A 97 -16.95 -2.96 2.47
N ALA A 98 -16.35 -2.22 3.39
CA ALA A 98 -15.19 -2.67 4.17
C ALA A 98 -15.45 -3.99 4.92
N LYS A 99 -16.67 -4.22 5.42
CA LYS A 99 -17.05 -5.48 6.08
C LYS A 99 -16.85 -6.74 5.22
N GLN A 100 -16.87 -6.62 3.88
CA GLN A 100 -16.69 -7.75 2.96
C GLN A 100 -15.22 -7.95 2.57
N VAL A 101 -14.38 -6.93 2.77
CA VAL A 101 -12.96 -6.92 2.44
C VAL A 101 -12.19 -6.55 3.71
N PRO A 102 -12.03 -7.50 4.66
CA PRO A 102 -11.51 -7.21 6.00
C PRO A 102 -10.03 -6.82 6.00
N HIS A 103 -9.30 -7.20 4.96
CA HIS A 103 -7.87 -6.92 4.86
C HIS A 103 -7.52 -6.23 3.54
N LEU A 104 -6.63 -5.24 3.62
CA LEU A 104 -5.97 -4.65 2.46
C LEU A 104 -4.49 -4.98 2.49
N ALA A 105 -3.96 -5.43 1.36
CA ALA A 105 -2.53 -5.42 1.13
C ALA A 105 -2.12 -4.09 0.51
N PHE A 106 -0.90 -3.66 0.76
CA PHE A 106 -0.41 -2.38 0.29
C PHE A 106 1.08 -2.47 -0.07
N VAL A 107 1.47 -1.77 -1.14
CA VAL A 107 2.86 -1.60 -1.53
C VAL A 107 3.14 -0.11 -1.72
N TRP A 108 4.19 0.39 -1.09
CA TRP A 108 4.63 1.78 -1.13
C TRP A 108 6.08 1.88 -1.58
N THR A 109 6.39 2.89 -2.37
CA THR A 109 7.76 3.34 -2.61
C THR A 109 7.95 4.75 -2.06
N TRP A 110 9.02 4.94 -1.29
CA TRP A 110 9.47 6.21 -0.74
C TRP A 110 10.81 6.58 -1.34
N VAL A 111 11.01 7.85 -1.65
CA VAL A 111 12.34 8.34 -2.05
C VAL A 111 13.36 8.36 -0.90
N GLY A 112 12.91 8.23 0.36
CA GLY A 112 13.77 8.21 1.54
C GLY A 112 13.97 9.57 2.23
N CYS A 113 13.28 10.63 1.82
CA CYS A 113 13.41 11.94 2.47
C CYS A 113 12.13 12.78 2.44
N ASP A 114 12.16 13.88 3.19
CA ASP A 114 11.20 14.99 3.17
C ASP A 114 9.76 14.59 3.54
N GLU A 115 9.60 13.56 4.40
CA GLU A 115 8.31 13.23 5.03
C GLU A 115 8.31 13.71 6.49
N PRO A 116 7.34 14.55 6.91
CA PRO A 116 7.38 15.20 8.22
C PRO A 116 7.16 14.28 9.45
N ASN A 117 6.70 13.07 9.23
CA ASN A 117 6.35 12.07 10.23
C ASN A 117 7.27 10.84 10.22
N LEU A 118 8.27 10.78 9.32
CA LEU A 118 9.17 9.65 9.14
C LEU A 118 10.61 10.14 9.13
N VAL A 119 11.50 9.39 9.77
CA VAL A 119 12.93 9.73 9.79
C VAL A 119 13.53 9.42 8.43
N ASP A 120 14.18 10.41 7.79
CA ASP A 120 14.88 10.26 6.52
C ASP A 120 15.73 8.97 6.50
N ALA A 121 15.63 8.24 5.39
CA ALA A 121 16.40 7.04 5.12
C ALA A 121 17.64 7.37 4.27
N ASP A 122 18.69 6.56 4.42
CA ASP A 122 19.92 6.72 3.63
C ASP A 122 19.69 6.50 2.12
N GLU A 123 18.63 5.79 1.75
CA GLU A 123 18.26 5.46 0.37
C GLU A 123 16.74 5.25 0.21
N PRO A 124 16.21 5.26 -1.03
CA PRO A 124 14.80 4.96 -1.29
C PRO A 124 14.38 3.59 -0.74
N GLU A 125 13.19 3.54 -0.17
CA GLU A 125 12.63 2.33 0.45
C GLU A 125 11.40 1.81 -0.30
N CYS A 126 11.17 0.51 -0.20
CA CYS A 126 9.93 -0.15 -0.55
C CYS A 126 9.29 -0.70 0.72
N TRP A 127 8.03 -0.38 0.94
CA TRP A 127 7.24 -0.87 2.07
C TRP A 127 6.15 -1.79 1.55
N ILE A 128 5.95 -2.90 2.24
CA ILE A 128 4.79 -3.77 2.04
C ILE A 128 3.99 -3.81 3.34
N ALA A 129 2.67 -3.81 3.23
CA ALA A 129 1.82 -3.85 4.41
C ALA A 129 0.59 -4.70 4.22
N ILE A 130 0.07 -5.24 5.32
CA ILE A 130 -1.28 -5.76 5.43
C ILE A 130 -1.97 -4.98 6.55
N VAL A 131 -3.18 -4.50 6.27
CA VAL A 131 -3.96 -3.74 7.23
C VAL A 131 -5.32 -4.39 7.45
N ASP A 132 -5.74 -4.42 8.70
CA ASP A 132 -7.11 -4.66 9.13
C ASP A 132 -7.65 -3.32 9.65
N PRO A 133 -8.30 -2.50 8.81
CA PRO A 133 -8.53 -1.09 9.12
C PRO A 133 -9.67 -0.85 10.12
N GLN A 134 -10.66 -1.73 10.18
CA GLN A 134 -11.86 -1.64 11.05
C GLN A 134 -12.43 -0.20 11.14
N PRO A 135 -13.03 0.34 10.06
CA PRO A 135 -13.66 1.65 10.09
C PRO A 135 -14.90 1.65 11.00
N THR A 136 -15.20 2.80 11.61
CA THR A 136 -16.36 2.98 12.50
C THR A 136 -17.68 2.61 11.82
N ASN A 137 -17.82 2.90 10.52
CA ASN A 137 -18.92 2.42 9.70
C ASN A 137 -18.45 1.26 8.79
N PRO A 138 -18.90 0.01 9.02
CA PRO A 138 -18.51 -1.14 8.19
C PRO A 138 -19.00 -1.10 6.74
N GLU A 139 -19.99 -0.25 6.43
CA GLU A 139 -20.48 -0.02 5.05
C GLU A 139 -19.63 0.99 4.27
N THR A 140 -18.61 1.58 4.89
CA THR A 140 -17.69 2.50 4.20
C THR A 140 -17.04 1.79 3.04
N ARG A 141 -16.98 2.47 1.88
CA ARG A 141 -16.39 1.89 0.67
C ARG A 141 -14.91 1.64 0.90
N ILE A 142 -14.42 0.53 0.37
CA ILE A 142 -13.05 0.10 0.59
C ILE A 142 -12.03 1.09 0.02
N TYR A 143 -12.38 1.82 -1.04
CA TYR A 143 -11.57 2.92 -1.56
C TYR A 143 -11.40 4.05 -0.53
N ASP A 144 -12.48 4.47 0.12
CA ASP A 144 -12.44 5.53 1.13
C ASP A 144 -11.63 5.08 2.36
N VAL A 145 -11.75 3.78 2.73
CA VAL A 145 -10.91 3.17 3.76
C VAL A 145 -9.43 3.17 3.38
N ALA A 146 -9.09 2.84 2.14
CA ALA A 146 -7.72 2.90 1.65
C ALA A 146 -7.15 4.33 1.72
N GLU A 147 -7.94 5.36 1.40
CA GLU A 147 -7.54 6.77 1.58
C GLU A 147 -7.28 7.12 3.05
N MET A 148 -8.10 6.60 3.97
CA MET A 148 -7.85 6.78 5.41
C MET A 148 -6.58 6.07 5.86
N VAL A 149 -6.37 4.81 5.49
CA VAL A 149 -5.15 4.06 5.85
C VAL A 149 -3.91 4.80 5.35
N TRP A 150 -3.90 5.22 4.09
CA TRP A 150 -2.82 6.00 3.50
C TRP A 150 -2.50 7.25 4.32
N ARG A 151 -3.53 7.96 4.78
CA ARG A 151 -3.36 9.18 5.58
C ARG A 151 -2.90 8.93 7.01
N TRP A 152 -3.11 7.75 7.58
CA TRP A 152 -2.96 7.51 9.02
C TRP A 152 -1.96 6.44 9.43
N ILE A 153 -1.40 5.66 8.49
CA ILE A 153 -0.30 4.76 8.81
C ILE A 153 0.97 5.56 9.13
N ARG A 154 1.50 5.42 10.36
CA ARG A 154 2.63 6.22 10.88
C ARG A 154 3.53 5.38 11.79
N ILE A 155 4.49 4.67 11.20
CA ILE A 155 5.34 3.69 11.91
C ILE A 155 5.93 4.29 13.20
N GLU A 156 6.50 5.48 13.13
CA GLU A 156 7.25 6.13 14.21
C GLU A 156 6.38 6.48 15.42
N THR A 157 5.07 6.60 15.21
CA THR A 157 4.13 7.03 16.27
C THR A 157 3.15 5.96 16.69
N THR A 158 2.91 4.96 15.84
CA THR A 158 1.85 3.96 16.08
C THR A 158 2.35 2.51 16.06
N ALA A 159 3.65 2.27 15.86
CA ALA A 159 4.25 0.95 16.05
C ALA A 159 4.22 0.53 17.53
N GLU A 160 3.94 -0.75 17.76
CA GLU A 160 3.85 -1.34 19.08
C GLU A 160 4.91 -2.44 19.27
N GLU A 161 5.13 -3.27 18.27
CA GLU A 161 6.08 -4.38 18.33
C GLU A 161 6.68 -4.71 16.95
N GLU A 162 7.76 -5.49 16.95
CA GLU A 162 8.36 -6.05 15.74
C GLU A 162 8.67 -7.53 15.95
N ALA A 163 8.20 -8.37 15.03
CA ALA A 163 8.43 -9.81 15.04
C ALA A 163 8.63 -10.32 13.60
N ASP A 164 9.65 -11.16 13.39
CA ASP A 164 9.99 -11.75 12.09
C ASP A 164 10.11 -10.71 10.94
N GLY A 165 10.57 -9.51 11.28
CA GLY A 165 10.74 -8.38 10.35
C GLY A 165 9.44 -7.69 9.94
N TRP A 166 8.30 -8.02 10.56
CA TRP A 166 7.05 -7.27 10.49
C TRP A 166 6.94 -6.35 11.69
N ILE A 167 6.78 -5.06 11.42
CA ILE A 167 6.43 -4.05 12.41
C ILE A 167 4.92 -4.04 12.52
N LEU A 168 4.39 -4.33 13.72
CA LEU A 168 2.98 -4.22 14.03
C LEU A 168 2.71 -2.84 14.64
N GLY A 169 1.60 -2.26 14.26
CA GLY A 169 1.02 -1.14 14.97
C GLY A 169 -0.48 -1.08 14.82
N ARG A 170 -1.08 -0.04 15.39
CA ARG A 170 -2.53 0.12 15.42
C ARG A 170 -2.99 1.50 14.99
N PHE A 171 -4.23 1.57 14.55
CA PHE A 171 -4.89 2.85 14.35
C PHE A 171 -5.46 3.35 15.67
N TYR A 172 -5.31 4.65 15.90
CA TYR A 172 -5.91 5.35 17.02
C TYR A 172 -7.00 6.27 16.46
N PRO A 173 -8.28 5.95 16.66
CA PRO A 173 -9.37 6.79 16.19
C PRO A 173 -9.29 8.15 16.88
N HIS A 174 -9.61 9.20 16.15
CA HIS A 174 -9.66 10.55 16.68
C HIS A 174 -10.68 11.40 15.94
N ASP A 175 -11.17 12.45 16.60
CA ASP A 175 -12.24 13.30 16.08
C ASP A 175 -11.87 14.00 14.75
N PHE A 176 -10.57 14.12 14.44
CA PHE A 176 -10.04 14.80 13.27
C PHE A 176 -9.57 13.85 12.16
N GLY A 177 -10.48 13.02 11.64
CA GLY A 177 -10.33 12.42 10.31
C GLY A 177 -9.73 11.01 10.22
N CYS A 178 -9.55 10.32 11.36
CA CYS A 178 -9.20 8.90 11.45
C CYS A 178 -10.30 8.21 12.26
N GLU A 179 -11.08 7.39 11.60
CA GLU A 179 -12.15 6.60 12.21
C GLU A 179 -11.84 5.10 12.21
N LEU A 180 -10.57 4.76 12.03
CA LEU A 180 -10.05 3.39 11.97
C LEU A 180 -9.65 2.92 13.38
N HIS A 181 -10.01 1.67 13.72
CA HIS A 181 -9.78 1.08 15.04
C HIS A 181 -8.84 -0.13 15.02
N GLY A 182 -8.51 -0.64 13.84
CA GLY A 182 -7.79 -1.90 13.73
C GLY A 182 -6.26 -1.76 13.69
N PHE A 183 -5.61 -2.64 12.94
CA PHE A 183 -4.17 -2.86 12.99
C PHE A 183 -3.52 -2.82 11.62
N TRP A 184 -2.21 -2.61 11.62
CA TRP A 184 -1.39 -2.67 10.42
C TRP A 184 -0.09 -3.42 10.71
N GLN A 185 0.38 -4.19 9.74
CA GLN A 185 1.67 -4.86 9.76
C GLN A 185 2.46 -4.40 8.56
N VAL A 186 3.69 -3.90 8.76
CA VAL A 186 4.54 -3.36 7.70
C VAL A 186 5.91 -4.05 7.70
N ARG A 187 6.45 -4.33 6.51
CA ARG A 187 7.89 -4.55 6.30
C ARG A 187 8.42 -3.48 5.39
N ARG A 188 9.63 -3.01 5.66
CA ARG A 188 10.35 -2.07 4.78
C ARG A 188 11.72 -2.62 4.43
N PHE A 189 12.18 -2.31 3.23
CA PHE A 189 13.50 -2.69 2.74
C PHE A 189 13.99 -1.71 1.66
N PRO A 190 15.30 -1.58 1.43
CA PRO A 190 15.84 -0.74 0.38
C PRO A 190 15.29 -1.09 -1.01
N LEU A 191 14.89 -0.09 -1.79
CA LEU A 191 14.38 -0.31 -3.14
C LEU A 191 15.42 -0.98 -4.06
N ARG A 192 16.72 -0.75 -3.80
CA ARG A 192 17.83 -1.37 -4.53
C ARG A 192 17.85 -2.90 -4.47
N ASP A 193 17.20 -3.51 -3.47
CA ASP A 193 17.15 -4.96 -3.31
C ASP A 193 16.21 -5.59 -4.37
N ILE A 194 15.33 -4.80 -4.98
CA ILE A 194 14.46 -5.18 -6.09
C ILE A 194 15.19 -5.04 -7.43
N SER A 195 16.06 -6.00 -7.73
CA SER A 195 16.84 -6.01 -8.98
C SER A 195 16.27 -6.92 -10.08
N SER A 196 15.26 -7.74 -9.78
CA SER A 196 14.70 -8.71 -10.72
C SER A 196 13.28 -9.15 -10.34
N ILE A 197 12.58 -9.81 -11.27
CA ILE A 197 11.27 -10.44 -11.01
C ILE A 197 11.36 -11.48 -9.89
N TYR A 198 12.48 -12.19 -9.76
CA TYR A 198 12.69 -13.13 -8.65
C TYR A 198 12.62 -12.41 -7.30
N GLN A 199 13.29 -11.26 -7.17
CA GLN A 199 13.25 -10.47 -5.94
C GLN A 199 11.91 -9.80 -5.70
N ILE A 200 11.19 -9.39 -6.76
CA ILE A 200 9.80 -8.94 -6.63
C ILE A 200 8.95 -10.04 -5.96
N ASN A 201 9.09 -11.29 -6.41
CA ASN A 201 8.31 -12.38 -5.82
C ASN A 201 8.72 -12.67 -4.37
N GLN A 202 10.03 -12.74 -4.09
CA GLN A 202 10.53 -13.08 -2.74
C GLN A 202 10.26 -11.98 -1.71
N LEU A 203 10.40 -10.71 -2.08
CA LEU A 203 10.33 -9.58 -1.14
C LEU A 203 8.94 -8.96 -1.04
N ILE A 204 8.09 -9.09 -2.07
CA ILE A 204 6.77 -8.44 -2.13
C ILE A 204 5.64 -9.44 -2.29
N VAL A 205 5.63 -10.21 -3.39
CA VAL A 205 4.45 -11.00 -3.77
C VAL A 205 4.20 -12.15 -2.80
N ASN A 206 5.21 -12.99 -2.54
CA ASN A 206 5.07 -14.14 -1.65
C ASN A 206 4.73 -13.69 -0.22
N PRO A 207 5.47 -12.74 0.40
CA PRO A 207 5.14 -12.32 1.76
C PRO A 207 3.71 -11.81 1.93
N LEU A 208 3.19 -11.02 0.97
CA LEU A 208 1.84 -10.48 1.06
C LEU A 208 0.77 -11.55 0.83
N THR A 209 0.96 -12.41 -0.18
CA THR A 209 -0.03 -13.45 -0.52
C THR A 209 -0.07 -14.57 0.52
N GLU A 210 1.07 -14.95 1.09
CA GLU A 210 1.17 -15.93 2.17
C GLU A 210 0.56 -15.41 3.47
N LYS A 211 0.89 -14.18 3.86
CA LYS A 211 0.38 -13.59 5.10
C LYS A 211 -1.14 -13.36 5.04
N LEU A 212 -1.70 -12.99 3.89
CA LEU A 212 -3.16 -12.95 3.70
C LEU A 212 -3.81 -14.33 3.74
N ALA A 213 -3.12 -15.39 3.27
CA ALA A 213 -3.63 -16.75 3.40
C ALA A 213 -3.68 -17.20 4.87
N GLN A 214 -2.63 -16.92 5.64
CA GLN A 214 -2.58 -17.19 7.09
C GLN A 214 -3.73 -16.53 7.84
N LEU A 215 -3.96 -15.24 7.59
CA LEU A 215 -5.06 -14.48 8.22
C LEU A 215 -6.44 -15.05 7.85
N ALA A 216 -6.62 -15.50 6.60
CA ALA A 216 -7.88 -16.12 6.16
C ALA A 216 -8.12 -17.51 6.79
N GLU A 217 -7.06 -18.21 7.20
CA GLU A 217 -7.12 -19.52 7.87
C GLU A 217 -7.34 -19.41 9.38
N GLY A 218 -7.49 -18.20 9.92
CA GLY A 218 -7.74 -17.96 11.34
C GLY A 218 -6.48 -17.96 12.19
N GLU A 219 -5.28 -17.90 11.58
CA GLU A 219 -4.07 -17.49 12.28
C GLU A 219 -4.16 -15.98 12.52
N GLY A 220 -4.93 -15.60 13.55
CA GLY A 220 -5.07 -14.22 13.98
C GLY A 220 -3.72 -13.59 14.32
N ILE A 221 -3.68 -12.27 14.25
CA ILE A 221 -2.60 -11.48 14.84
C ILE A 221 -2.53 -11.88 16.32
N ILE A 222 -1.38 -12.41 16.74
CA ILE A 222 -1.17 -12.89 18.11
C ILE A 222 -1.24 -11.67 19.03
N ASP A 223 -2.41 -11.42 19.63
CA ASP A 223 -2.48 -10.67 20.87
C ASP A 223 -2.03 -11.64 21.96
N ASN A 224 -0.89 -11.38 22.58
CA ASN A 224 -0.31 -12.25 23.60
C ASN A 224 -1.21 -12.28 24.84
N GLY A 225 -2.19 -13.20 24.88
CA GLY A 225 -2.76 -13.60 26.17
C GLY A 225 -3.97 -14.52 26.21
N GLU A 226 -4.95 -14.41 25.31
CA GLU A 226 -6.19 -15.19 25.46
C GLU A 226 -6.68 -15.78 24.14
N TRP A 227 -6.75 -17.11 24.12
CA TRP A 227 -7.47 -17.88 23.11
C TRP A 227 -8.96 -17.53 23.19
N ILE A 228 -9.46 -16.68 22.30
CA ILE A 228 -10.90 -16.65 22.01
C ILE A 228 -11.19 -17.84 21.08
N ILE A 229 -11.50 -18.97 21.69
CA ILE A 229 -12.17 -20.06 20.99
C ILE A 229 -13.59 -19.58 20.73
N ASP A 230 -13.89 -19.18 19.50
CA ASP A 230 -15.28 -18.91 19.10
C ASP A 230 -16.03 -20.25 19.04
N ASN A 231 -16.85 -20.51 20.06
CA ASN A 231 -17.85 -21.57 20.06
C ASN A 231 -19.20 -20.90 19.75
N GLY A 232 -19.50 -20.75 18.46
CA GLY A 232 -20.78 -20.20 17.98
C GLY A 232 -21.00 -20.40 16.50
#